data_AF-A0A4V3DP12-F1
#
_entry.id   AF-A0A4V3DP12-F1
#
_cell.length_a   1.000
_cell.length_b   1.000
_cell.length_c   1.000
_cell.angle_alpha   90.00
_cell.angle_beta   90.00
_cell.angle_gamma   90.00
#
_symmetry.space_group_name_H-M   'P 1'
#
loop_
_entity.id
_entity.type
_entity.pdbx_description
1 polymer ?
#
loop_
_entity_poly.entity_id
_entity_poly.type
_entity_poly.pdbx_seq_one_letter_code
_entity_poly.pdbx_strand_id
1 'polypeptide(L)'
;MKKIILLISSLFVVSMLVSCQQAEEPKQTAVKQMQHAFPKDEAAVVTSLKIQMLSIKDASKNIPKGEELKDKKLMKVEMKIGNMTEYNIPMAASFFKALDSSGKYQLNYPMVDELGETISGDKVVHGAVYFAIPKDRVIEKIVYEDPKRDAFYEWAVAK
;
A
#
# COMPACT_ATOMS: atom_id res chain seq x y z
N MET A 1 10.97 -71.73 -14.28
CA MET A 1 10.08 -71.70 -13.09
C MET A 1 9.89 -70.23 -12.72
N LYS A 2 8.72 -69.60 -12.63
CA LYS A 2 7.30 -69.94 -12.74
C LYS A 2 6.64 -68.64 -13.28
N LYS A 3 5.82 -68.75 -14.32
CA LYS A 3 5.09 -67.63 -14.94
C LYS A 3 3.86 -67.30 -14.07
N ILE A 4 3.51 -66.02 -13.92
CA ILE A 4 2.20 -65.61 -13.39
C ILE A 4 1.44 -64.91 -14.52
N ILE A 5 0.25 -65.46 -14.79
CA ILE A 5 -0.73 -65.11 -15.83
C ILE A 5 -2.03 -64.74 -15.11
N LEU A 6 -2.89 -63.98 -15.81
CA LEU A 6 -4.30 -63.59 -15.56
C LEU A 6 -4.48 -62.23 -14.87
N LEU A 7 -4.96 -61.14 -15.50
CA LEU A 7 -5.97 -60.92 -16.56
C LEU A 7 -7.39 -61.18 -16.05
N ILE A 8 -8.07 -60.12 -15.57
CA ILE A 8 -9.54 -60.03 -15.55
C ILE A 8 -9.95 -58.63 -16.04
N SER A 9 -10.58 -58.69 -17.19
CA SER A 9 -11.40 -57.72 -17.89
C SER A 9 -12.75 -57.47 -17.20
N SER A 10 -13.21 -56.22 -17.15
CA SER A 10 -14.63 -55.90 -17.40
C SER A 10 -14.80 -54.44 -17.80
N LEU A 11 -15.19 -54.25 -19.06
CA LEU A 11 -15.82 -53.05 -19.59
C LEU A 11 -17.08 -52.71 -18.79
N PHE A 12 -17.32 -51.42 -18.54
CA PHE A 12 -18.66 -50.86 -18.68
C PHE A 12 -18.55 -49.50 -19.37
N VAL A 13 -18.99 -49.47 -20.62
CA VAL A 13 -19.32 -48.26 -21.37
C VAL A 13 -20.79 -47.96 -21.07
N VAL A 14 -21.09 -46.78 -20.52
CA VAL A 14 -22.37 -46.12 -20.77
C VAL A 14 -22.10 -44.67 -21.11
N SER A 15 -22.44 -44.34 -22.35
CA SER A 15 -22.35 -43.04 -22.98
C SER A 15 -23.54 -42.16 -22.61
N MET A 16 -23.32 -40.86 -22.77
CA MET A 16 -24.30 -39.77 -22.97
C MET A 16 -24.93 -39.16 -21.71
N LEU A 17 -24.59 -37.89 -21.46
CA LEU A 17 -25.50 -36.79 -21.77
C LEU A 17 -24.66 -35.57 -22.19
N VAL A 18 -24.88 -35.12 -23.43
CA VAL A 18 -24.55 -33.76 -23.86
C VAL A 18 -25.46 -32.85 -23.03
N SER A 19 -24.86 -32.03 -22.18
CA SER A 19 -25.46 -30.76 -21.80
C SER A 19 -24.46 -29.69 -22.22
N CYS A 20 -24.80 -28.97 -23.30
CA CYS A 20 -24.22 -27.68 -23.60
C CYS A 20 -24.62 -26.72 -22.48
N GLN A 21 -23.91 -26.78 -21.35
CA GLN A 21 -23.80 -25.63 -20.49
C GLN A 21 -22.66 -24.81 -21.05
N GLN A 22 -23.06 -23.80 -21.81
CA GLN A 22 -22.33 -22.58 -22.06
C GLN A 22 -21.87 -22.07 -20.68
N ALA A 23 -20.69 -22.50 -20.25
CA ALA A 23 -20.03 -21.95 -19.10
C ALA A 23 -19.60 -20.55 -19.52
N GLU A 24 -20.42 -19.56 -19.16
CA GLU A 24 -20.02 -18.17 -19.15
C GLU A 24 -18.63 -18.11 -18.50
N GLU A 25 -17.67 -17.55 -19.23
CA GLU A 25 -16.41 -17.12 -18.65
C GLU A 25 -16.73 -16.37 -17.36
N PRO A 26 -16.08 -16.68 -16.23
CA PRO A 26 -16.24 -15.86 -15.05
C PRO A 26 -15.71 -14.49 -15.42
N LYS A 27 -16.63 -13.53 -15.61
CA LYS A 27 -16.31 -12.11 -15.63
C LYS A 27 -15.41 -11.89 -14.42
N GLN A 28 -14.13 -11.62 -14.67
CA GLN A 28 -13.25 -11.07 -13.66
C GLN A 28 -13.90 -9.77 -13.24
N THR A 29 -14.70 -9.84 -12.18
CA THR A 29 -15.04 -8.70 -11.37
C THR A 29 -13.70 -8.20 -10.89
N ALA A 30 -13.14 -7.20 -11.57
CA ALA A 30 -12.01 -6.45 -11.07
C ALA A 30 -12.46 -5.94 -9.71
N VAL A 31 -12.06 -6.64 -8.65
CA VAL A 31 -12.28 -6.23 -7.28
C VAL A 31 -11.54 -4.90 -7.21
N LYS A 32 -12.30 -3.79 -7.28
CA LYS A 32 -11.77 -2.48 -6.96
C LYS A 32 -11.32 -2.58 -5.51
N GLN A 33 -10.04 -2.87 -5.33
CA GLN A 33 -9.43 -2.99 -4.02
C GLN A 33 -9.58 -1.60 -3.38
N MET A 34 -10.54 -1.47 -2.47
CA MET A 34 -10.77 -0.22 -1.77
C MET A 34 -9.57 0.03 -0.87
N GLN A 35 -8.97 1.20 -1.01
CA GLN A 35 -7.93 1.63 -0.08
C GLN A 35 -8.61 1.94 1.26
N HIS A 36 -8.23 1.21 2.30
CA HIS A 36 -8.70 1.45 3.64
C HIS A 36 -8.01 2.67 4.26
N ALA A 37 -8.59 3.21 5.35
CA ALA A 37 -8.06 4.37 6.06
C ALA A 37 -7.15 3.97 7.25
N PHE A 38 -6.40 4.91 7.80
CA PHE A 38 -5.70 4.69 9.07
C PHE A 38 -6.71 4.58 10.23
N PRO A 39 -6.38 3.83 11.31
CA PRO A 39 -7.17 3.87 12.53
C PRO A 39 -7.36 5.31 13.02
N LYS A 40 -8.60 5.65 13.35
CA LYS A 40 -8.95 7.00 13.76
C LYS A 40 -8.22 7.34 15.07
N ASP A 41 -7.67 8.56 15.14
CA ASP A 41 -7.01 9.11 16.33
C ASP A 41 -5.68 8.42 16.74
N GLU A 42 -5.12 7.54 15.90
CA GLU A 42 -3.82 6.92 16.17
C GLU A 42 -2.68 7.91 15.87
N ALA A 43 -2.03 8.39 16.92
CA ALA A 43 -0.81 9.16 16.86
C ALA A 43 0.32 8.40 17.57
N ALA A 44 1.49 8.35 16.94
CA ALA A 44 2.69 7.78 17.55
C ALA A 44 3.64 8.89 17.98
N VAL A 45 4.26 8.71 19.15
CA VAL A 45 5.41 9.52 19.54
C VAL A 45 6.66 8.77 19.13
N VAL A 46 7.39 9.32 18.15
CA VAL A 46 8.63 8.74 17.64
C VAL A 46 9.77 9.68 17.98
N THR A 47 10.60 9.26 18.95
CA THR A 47 11.64 10.07 19.57
C THR A 47 11.04 11.34 20.20
N SER A 48 11.00 12.44 19.46
CA SER A 48 10.49 13.74 19.90
C SER A 48 9.45 14.36 18.97
N LEU A 49 8.92 13.54 18.04
CA LEU A 49 7.85 13.93 17.13
C LEU A 49 6.57 13.18 17.47
N LYS A 50 5.47 13.91 17.59
CA LYS A 50 4.13 13.31 17.60
C LYS A 50 3.59 13.30 16.18
N ILE A 51 3.56 12.13 15.56
CA ILE A 51 3.12 11.94 14.17
C ILE A 51 1.76 11.25 14.17
N GLN A 52 0.81 11.84 13.44
CA GLN A 52 -0.53 11.30 13.24
C GLN A 52 -0.80 11.17 11.75
N MET A 53 -1.13 9.95 11.30
CA MET A 53 -1.62 9.72 9.94
C MET A 53 -3.09 10.09 9.88
N LEU A 54 -3.47 11.01 8.99
CA LEU A 54 -4.83 11.55 8.90
C LEU A 54 -5.65 10.83 7.85
N SER A 55 -5.10 10.67 6.64
CA SER A 55 -5.82 10.03 5.55
C SER A 55 -4.88 9.47 4.50
N ILE A 56 -5.40 8.51 3.73
CA ILE A 56 -4.78 8.00 2.51
C ILE A 56 -5.80 8.07 1.37
N LYS A 57 -5.41 8.69 0.26
CA LYS A 57 -6.32 8.99 -0.86
C LYS A 57 -5.62 8.78 -2.20
N ASP A 58 -6.40 8.40 -3.21
CA ASP A 58 -5.94 8.44 -4.60
C ASP A 58 -5.79 9.91 -5.03
N ALA A 59 -4.59 10.28 -5.48
CA ALA A 59 -4.22 11.60 -5.96
C ALA A 59 -3.77 11.57 -7.43
N SER A 60 -4.14 10.53 -8.19
CA SER A 60 -3.73 10.38 -9.60
C SER A 60 -4.21 11.52 -10.49
N LYS A 61 -5.24 12.28 -10.07
CA LYS A 61 -5.69 13.50 -10.74
C LYS A 61 -4.75 14.70 -10.55
N ASN A 62 -3.83 14.63 -9.59
CA ASN A 62 -2.90 15.69 -9.23
C ASN A 62 -1.53 15.53 -9.91
N ILE A 63 -1.32 14.47 -10.70
CA ILE A 63 -0.08 14.26 -11.45
C ILE A 63 0.14 15.47 -12.39
N PRO A 64 1.33 16.09 -12.39
CA PRO A 64 1.61 17.24 -13.24
C PRO A 64 1.35 16.95 -14.73
N LYS A 65 0.90 17.98 -15.47
CA LYS A 65 0.66 17.85 -16.91
C LYS A 65 1.97 17.48 -17.62
N GLY A 66 1.94 16.41 -18.40
CA GLY A 66 3.11 15.90 -19.12
C GLY A 66 3.85 14.77 -18.40
N GLU A 67 3.49 14.47 -17.15
CA GLU A 67 3.95 13.29 -16.44
C GLU A 67 2.91 12.15 -16.53
N GLU A 68 3.39 10.91 -16.66
CA GLU A 68 2.55 9.72 -16.62
C GLU A 68 3.19 8.65 -15.73
N LEU A 69 2.40 8.15 -14.77
CA LEU A 69 2.77 7.03 -13.93
C LEU A 69 2.30 5.73 -14.59
N LYS A 70 3.07 5.23 -15.57
CA LYS A 70 2.78 3.97 -16.27
C LYS A 70 2.45 2.85 -15.28
N ASP A 71 1.29 2.23 -15.45
CA ASP A 71 0.75 1.14 -14.62
C ASP A 71 0.70 1.39 -13.10
N LYS A 72 0.88 2.64 -12.70
CA LYS A 72 0.88 3.09 -11.31
C LYS A 72 -0.23 4.12 -11.09
N LYS A 73 -0.63 4.25 -9.83
CA LYS A 73 -1.49 5.32 -9.32
C LYS A 73 -0.72 6.11 -8.27
N LEU A 74 -1.05 7.40 -8.16
CA LEU A 74 -0.47 8.26 -7.14
C LEU A 74 -1.34 8.18 -5.88
N MET A 75 -0.74 7.83 -4.76
CA MET A 75 -1.39 7.82 -3.45
C MET A 75 -0.85 8.97 -2.61
N LYS A 76 -1.74 9.76 -2.01
CA LYS A 76 -1.41 10.83 -1.06
C LYS A 76 -1.70 10.36 0.36
N VAL A 77 -0.75 10.53 1.26
CA VAL A 77 -0.90 10.35 2.70
C VAL A 77 -0.82 11.71 3.38
N GLU A 78 -1.92 12.13 3.99
CA GLU A 78 -1.99 13.36 4.78
C GLU A 78 -1.63 13.06 6.23
N MET A 79 -0.83 13.93 6.85
CA MET A 79 -0.35 13.74 8.22
C MET A 79 -0.24 15.04 8.99
N LYS A 80 -0.23 14.91 10.31
CA LYS A 80 0.04 15.99 11.26
C LYS A 80 1.28 15.62 12.06
N ILE A 81 2.23 16.53 12.15
CA ILE A 81 3.50 16.29 12.85
C ILE A 81 3.75 17.42 13.84
N GLY A 82 3.80 17.07 15.12
CA GLY A 82 4.17 17.99 16.20
C GLY A 82 5.62 17.77 16.62
N ASN A 83 6.40 18.85 16.69
CA ASN A 83 7.71 18.86 17.34
C ASN A 83 7.52 19.11 18.84
N MET A 84 7.94 18.16 19.67
CA MET A 84 7.82 18.23 21.13
C MET A 84 9.09 18.76 21.82
N THR A 85 10.00 19.34 21.05
CA THR A 85 11.26 19.92 21.53
C THR A 85 11.25 21.43 21.35
N GLU A 86 12.22 22.10 21.97
CA GLU A 86 12.44 23.54 21.81
C GLU A 86 13.24 23.90 20.53
N TYR A 87 13.91 22.91 19.92
CA TYR A 87 14.77 23.14 18.75
C TYR A 87 14.10 22.75 17.44
N ASN A 88 14.65 23.23 16.33
CA ASN A 88 14.14 22.98 14.99
C ASN A 88 14.46 21.57 14.50
N ILE A 89 13.48 20.86 13.94
CA ILE A 89 13.66 19.52 13.37
C ILE A 89 13.35 19.56 11.86
N PRO A 90 14.32 19.24 10.97
CA PRO A 90 14.04 19.12 9.55
C PRO A 90 13.15 17.91 9.29
N MET A 91 12.14 18.08 8.43
CA MET A 91 11.22 17.02 8.07
C MET A 91 11.10 16.91 6.55
N ALA A 92 11.50 15.76 6.02
CA ALA A 92 11.45 15.47 4.59
C ALA A 92 10.49 14.32 4.30
N ALA A 93 9.75 14.42 3.19
CA ALA A 93 8.91 13.35 2.67
C ALA A 93 9.67 12.03 2.44
N SER A 94 10.97 12.11 2.14
CA SER A 94 11.85 10.95 1.92
C SER A 94 12.12 10.11 3.19
N PHE A 95 11.76 10.60 4.38
CA PHE A 95 11.77 9.80 5.61
C PHE A 95 10.61 8.80 5.67
N PHE A 96 9.70 8.83 4.70
CA PHE A 96 8.55 7.93 4.66
C PHE A 96 8.63 6.97 3.47
N LYS A 97 8.24 5.72 3.71
CA LYS A 97 8.06 4.69 2.69
C LYS A 97 6.73 3.96 2.92
N ALA A 98 6.12 3.48 1.84
CA ALA A 98 4.88 2.71 1.91
C ALA A 98 5.15 1.23 1.67
N LEU A 99 4.62 0.35 2.52
CA LEU A 99 4.56 -1.09 2.22
C LEU A 99 3.27 -1.36 1.44
N ASP A 100 3.40 -1.87 0.21
CA ASP A 100 2.24 -2.24 -0.60
C ASP A 100 1.74 -3.67 -0.28
N SER A 101 0.57 -4.02 -0.79
CA SER A 101 -0.05 -5.34 -0.63
C SER A 101 0.71 -6.51 -1.27
N SER A 102 1.84 -6.25 -1.94
CA SER A 102 2.77 -7.30 -2.38
C SER A 102 3.92 -7.52 -1.39
N GLY A 103 3.94 -6.79 -0.27
CA GLY A 103 5.03 -6.78 0.69
C GLY A 103 6.27 -6.02 0.22
N LYS A 104 6.14 -5.13 -0.78
CA LYS A 104 7.26 -4.33 -1.28
C LYS A 104 7.18 -2.89 -0.80
N TYR A 105 8.34 -2.34 -0.42
CA TYR A 105 8.44 -0.92 -0.09
C TYR A 105 8.45 -0.06 -1.36
N GLN A 106 7.70 1.03 -1.30
CA GLN A 106 7.60 2.08 -2.29
C GLN A 106 8.14 3.37 -1.65
N LEU A 107 9.16 3.96 -2.27
CA LEU A 107 9.75 5.22 -1.82
C LEU A 107 8.83 6.41 -2.14
N ASN A 108 9.09 7.56 -1.51
CA ASN A 108 8.34 8.77 -1.80
C ASN A 108 8.42 9.12 -3.30
N TYR A 109 7.29 9.58 -3.84
CA TYR A 109 7.21 10.19 -5.15
C TYR A 109 7.21 11.71 -4.96
N PRO A 110 8.16 12.45 -5.52
CA PRO A 110 8.28 13.87 -5.26
C PRO A 110 7.11 14.66 -5.86
N MET A 111 6.54 15.56 -5.07
CA MET A 111 5.45 16.46 -5.48
C MET A 111 5.69 17.87 -4.93
N VAL A 112 5.21 18.89 -5.65
CA VAL A 112 5.45 20.30 -5.29
C VAL A 112 4.88 20.68 -3.92
N ASP A 113 3.76 20.08 -3.51
CA ASP A 113 3.09 20.34 -2.23
C ASP A 113 3.41 19.29 -1.16
N GLU A 114 4.48 18.51 -1.33
CA GLU A 114 4.89 17.51 -0.34
C GLU A 114 5.60 18.13 0.87
N LEU A 115 5.66 17.36 1.95
CA LEU A 115 6.36 17.70 3.17
C LEU A 115 7.87 17.88 2.92
N GLY A 116 8.40 19.05 3.26
CA GLY A 116 9.83 19.37 3.06
C GLY A 116 10.33 20.53 3.92
N GLU A 117 9.64 20.84 5.02
CA GLU A 117 9.92 22.01 5.86
C GLU A 117 10.66 21.66 7.16
N THR A 118 11.20 22.69 7.81
CA THR A 118 11.73 22.57 9.17
C THR A 118 10.63 22.90 10.17
N ILE A 119 10.35 21.97 11.07
CA ILE A 119 9.33 22.14 12.10
C ILE A 119 9.98 22.82 13.31
N SER A 120 9.62 24.08 13.57
CA SER A 120 10.09 24.79 14.76
C SER A 120 9.66 24.10 16.06
N GLY A 121 10.39 24.37 17.14
CA GLY A 121 10.07 23.84 18.46
C GLY A 121 8.63 24.17 18.89
N ASP A 122 7.99 23.20 19.56
CA ASP A 122 6.58 23.24 20.00
C ASP A 122 5.55 23.56 18.91
N LYS A 123 5.94 23.48 17.64
CA LYS A 123 5.03 23.70 16.50
C LYS A 123 4.50 22.41 15.94
N VAL A 124 3.38 22.54 15.27
CA VAL A 124 2.71 21.47 14.56
C VAL A 124 2.51 21.89 13.11
N VAL A 125 2.89 21.00 12.19
CA VAL A 125 2.68 21.17 10.76
C VAL A 125 1.69 20.14 10.24
N HIS A 126 1.02 20.51 9.15
CA HIS A 126 0.18 19.62 8.37
C HIS A 126 0.84 19.44 7.02
N GLY A 127 1.15 18.20 6.66
CA GLY A 127 1.88 17.90 5.44
C GLY A 127 1.32 16.68 4.73
N ALA A 128 1.87 16.41 3.56
CA ALA A 128 1.55 15.23 2.79
C ALA A 128 2.80 14.57 2.23
N VAL A 129 2.73 13.25 2.07
CA VAL A 129 3.72 12.46 1.33
C VAL A 129 3.00 11.67 0.26
N TYR A 130 3.67 11.48 -0.87
CA TYR A 130 3.10 10.83 -2.04
C TYR A 130 3.85 9.55 -2.38
N PHE A 131 3.15 8.56 -2.93
CA PHE A 131 3.70 7.27 -3.34
C PHE A 131 3.12 6.86 -4.69
N ALA A 132 3.98 6.51 -5.64
CA ALA A 132 3.57 5.92 -6.91
C ALA A 132 3.55 4.40 -6.79
N ILE A 133 2.37 3.80 -6.63
CA ILE A 133 2.19 2.36 -6.43
C ILE A 133 1.48 1.72 -7.63
N PRO A 134 1.70 0.44 -7.95
CA PRO A 134 0.93 -0.25 -8.99
C PRO A 134 -0.59 -0.12 -8.80
N LYS A 135 -1.33 0.05 -9.90
CA LYS A 135 -2.78 0.37 -9.86
C LYS A 135 -3.61 -0.69 -9.13
N ASP A 136 -3.19 -1.94 -9.24
CA ASP A 136 -3.79 -3.14 -8.66
C ASP A 136 -3.40 -3.40 -7.20
N ARG A 137 -2.64 -2.50 -6.57
CA ARG A 137 -2.18 -2.65 -5.18
C ARG A 137 -2.77 -1.60 -4.26
N VAL A 138 -2.72 -1.88 -2.97
CA VAL A 138 -3.05 -0.94 -1.89
C VAL A 138 -1.85 -0.73 -0.99
N ILE A 139 -1.83 0.37 -0.26
CA ILE A 139 -0.88 0.59 0.84
C ILE A 139 -1.41 -0.15 2.07
N GLU A 140 -0.57 -1.01 2.65
CA GLU A 140 -0.86 -1.72 3.89
C GLU A 140 -0.22 -1.06 5.11
N LYS A 141 0.96 -0.44 4.93
CA LYS A 141 1.64 0.29 5.99
C LYS A 141 2.32 1.55 5.47
N ILE A 142 2.42 2.55 6.33
CA ILE A 142 3.38 3.65 6.19
C ILE A 142 4.46 3.48 7.23
N VAL A 143 5.71 3.64 6.81
CA VAL A 143 6.88 3.56 7.67
C VAL A 143 7.57 4.90 7.68
N TYR A 144 7.87 5.40 8.88
CA TYR A 144 8.76 6.53 9.12
C TYR A 144 10.12 6.02 9.57
N GLU A 145 11.19 6.54 8.98
CA GLU A 145 12.57 6.21 9.30
C GLU A 145 13.46 7.45 9.16
N ASP A 146 14.06 7.87 10.27
CA ASP A 146 15.07 8.94 10.31
C ASP A 146 16.36 8.38 10.93
N PRO A 147 17.32 7.95 10.11
CA PRO A 147 18.53 7.29 10.59
C PRO A 147 19.45 8.22 11.35
N LYS A 148 19.35 9.55 11.15
CA LYS A 148 20.16 10.52 11.91
C LYS A 148 19.70 10.66 13.35
N ARG A 149 18.40 10.41 13.60
CA ARG A 149 17.76 10.50 14.92
C ARG A 149 17.44 9.13 15.52
N ASP A 150 17.87 8.05 14.87
CA ASP A 150 17.56 6.66 15.24
C ASP A 150 16.06 6.46 15.50
N ALA A 151 15.23 7.03 14.62
CA ALA A 151 13.78 7.06 14.77
C ALA A 151 13.13 6.14 13.76
N PHE A 152 12.24 5.25 14.23
CA PHE A 152 11.51 4.31 13.40
C PHE A 152 10.11 4.06 13.95
N TYR A 153 9.11 4.04 13.06
CA TYR A 153 7.75 3.61 13.41
C TYR A 153 6.97 3.15 12.17
N GLU A 154 6.03 2.22 12.34
CA GLU A 154 5.13 1.75 11.29
C GLU A 154 3.66 1.95 11.69
N TRP A 155 2.87 2.57 10.81
CA TRP A 155 1.41 2.63 10.91
C TRP A 155 0.80 1.62 9.96
N ALA A 156 -0.03 0.72 10.49
CA ALA A 156 -0.86 -0.15 9.67
C ALA A 156 -2.09 0.63 9.18
N VAL A 157 -2.45 0.44 7.92
CA VAL A 157 -3.75 0.85 7.40
C VAL A 157 -4.79 -0.15 7.93
N ALA A 158 -5.93 0.34 8.42
CA ALA A 158 -7.00 -0.51 8.92
C ALA A 158 -7.48 -1.48 7.83
N LYS A 159 -8.04 -2.61 8.20
CA LYS A 159 -8.68 -3.56 7.28
C LYS A 159 -10.19 -3.42 7.34
#